data_AF-A0A956AEM7-F1
#
_entry.id   AF-A0A956AEM7-F1
#
_cell.length_a   1.000
_cell.length_b   1.000
_cell.length_c   1.000
_cell.angle_alpha   90.00
_cell.angle_beta   90.00
_cell.angle_gamma   90.00
#
_symmetry.space_group_name_H-M   'P 1'
#
loop_
_entity.id
_entity.type
_entity.pdbx_description
1 polymer ?
#
loop_
_entity_poly.entity_id
_entity_poly.type
_entity_poly.pdbx_seq_one_letter_code
_entity_poly.pdbx_strand_id
1 'polypeptide(L)'
;MEPRRVALVGATGYTGAELLRLLLGHPQARLTGLYGRAQAGRPIAESLPAFAGVALPPVSRFDAAEVASQADFAFLAVPHGAAQEAAASLLAAGVRVIDLSADHRFDDPAFYARVYSPHAHPESLALTTYGQPERFRDRIRDARIVGSAGCYPTSV
;
A
#
# COMPACT_ATOMS: atom_id res chain seq x y z
N MET A 1 4.86 -21.00 -9.84
CA MET A 1 5.21 -19.58 -10.04
C MET A 1 5.92 -19.10 -8.79
N GLU A 2 6.97 -18.29 -8.91
CA GLU A 2 7.64 -17.71 -7.74
C GLU A 2 6.71 -16.70 -7.04
N PRO A 3 6.66 -16.67 -5.69
CA PRO A 3 5.89 -15.68 -4.95
C PRO A 3 6.32 -14.25 -5.27
N ARG A 4 5.35 -13.34 -5.42
CA ARG A 4 5.62 -11.91 -5.62
C ARG A 4 6.15 -11.28 -4.34
N ARG A 5 7.16 -10.42 -4.45
CA ARG A 5 7.76 -9.75 -3.29
C ARG A 5 6.97 -8.50 -2.95
N VAL A 6 6.59 -8.38 -1.68
CA VAL A 6 5.64 -7.37 -1.21
C VAL A 6 6.19 -6.63 0.00
N ALA A 7 6.16 -5.30 -0.06
CA ALA A 7 6.37 -4.42 1.07
C ALA A 7 5.04 -3.94 1.66
N LEU A 8 5.00 -3.73 2.98
CA LEU A 8 3.86 -3.13 3.67
C LEU A 8 4.29 -1.86 4.41
N VAL A 9 3.77 -0.72 3.97
CA VAL A 9 3.97 0.59 4.61
C VAL A 9 2.74 0.92 5.46
N GLY A 10 2.93 1.25 6.74
CA GLY A 10 1.83 1.48 7.68
C GLY A 10 1.33 0.22 8.38
N ALA A 11 2.22 -0.73 8.68
CA ALA A 11 1.85 -2.06 9.16
C ALA A 11 1.12 -2.10 10.52
N THR A 12 1.21 -1.06 11.34
CA THR A 12 0.72 -1.05 12.73
C THR A 12 -0.71 -0.54 12.89
N GLY A 13 -1.32 0.03 11.85
CA GLY A 13 -2.75 0.38 11.85
C GLY A 13 -3.63 -0.85 11.65
N TYR A 14 -4.95 -0.72 11.86
CA TYR A 14 -5.88 -1.84 11.71
C TYR A 14 -5.84 -2.47 10.31
N THR A 15 -5.87 -1.65 9.27
CA THR A 15 -5.77 -2.13 7.89
C THR A 15 -4.43 -2.81 7.61
N GLY A 16 -3.34 -2.26 8.16
CA GLY A 16 -2.01 -2.85 8.05
C GLY A 16 -1.89 -4.20 8.76
N ALA A 17 -2.44 -4.30 9.97
CA ALA A 17 -2.46 -5.54 10.75
C ALA A 17 -3.23 -6.64 10.01
N GLU A 18 -4.38 -6.30 9.42
CA GLU A 18 -5.19 -7.30 8.72
C GLU A 18 -4.58 -7.72 7.39
N LEU A 19 -3.97 -6.77 6.67
CA LEU A 19 -3.20 -7.08 5.47
C LEU A 19 -1.97 -7.95 5.79
N LEU A 20 -1.28 -7.69 6.90
CA LEU A 20 -0.19 -8.54 7.36
C LEU A 20 -0.66 -9.97 7.61
N ARG A 21 -1.81 -10.14 8.29
CA ARG A 21 -2.43 -11.45 8.51
C ARG A 21 -2.72 -12.17 7.19
N LEU A 22 -3.28 -11.46 6.20
CA LEU A 22 -3.57 -12.01 4.87
C LEU A 22 -2.29 -12.39 4.11
N LEU A 23 -1.28 -11.53 4.11
CA LEU A 23 -0.01 -11.76 3.41
C LEU A 23 0.75 -12.96 3.98
N LEU A 24 0.71 -13.16 5.30
CA LEU A 24 1.37 -14.31 5.94
C LEU A 24 0.76 -15.66 5.54
N GLY A 25 -0.51 -15.67 5.15
CA GLY A 25 -1.20 -16.87 4.66
C GLY A 25 -1.20 -17.01 3.14
N HIS A 26 -0.62 -16.08 2.38
CA HIS A 26 -0.81 -16.02 0.94
C HIS A 26 0.27 -16.82 0.18
N PRO A 27 -0.07 -17.92 -0.53
CA PRO A 27 0.91 -18.82 -1.11
C PRO A 27 1.73 -18.22 -2.27
N GLN A 28 1.26 -17.10 -2.84
CA GLN A 28 1.91 -16.43 -3.97
C GLN A 28 2.41 -15.02 -3.65
N ALA A 29 2.44 -14.65 -2.37
CA ALA A 29 3.00 -13.37 -1.92
C ALA A 29 4.03 -13.65 -0.82
N ARG A 30 5.15 -12.94 -0.88
CA ARG A 30 6.19 -12.98 0.14
C ARG A 30 6.39 -11.59 0.68
N LEU A 31 6.05 -11.40 1.95
CA LEU A 31 6.35 -10.17 2.67
C LEU A 31 7.87 -10.03 2.80
N THR A 32 8.43 -8.95 2.28
CA THR A 32 9.88 -8.68 2.32
C THR A 32 10.25 -7.52 3.23
N GLY A 33 9.33 -6.61 3.52
CA GLY A 33 9.59 -5.48 4.40
C GLY A 33 8.34 -4.92 5.07
N LEU A 34 8.53 -4.45 6.30
CA LEU A 34 7.53 -3.73 7.10
C LEU A 34 8.04 -2.33 7.35
N TYR A 35 7.24 -1.30 7.07
CA TYR A 35 7.67 0.09 7.16
C TYR A 35 6.71 0.93 7.99
N GLY A 36 7.27 1.82 8.81
CA GLY A 36 6.50 2.71 9.69
C GLY A 36 7.38 3.76 10.35
N ARG A 37 6.80 4.93 10.68
CA ARG A 37 7.58 6.04 11.27
C ARG A 37 7.80 5.89 12.77
N ALA A 38 6.74 5.62 13.53
CA ALA A 38 6.80 5.66 15.00
C ALA A 38 7.44 4.41 15.64
N GLN A 39 7.51 3.31 14.90
CA GLN A 39 7.93 1.98 15.39
C GLN A 39 9.22 1.50 14.72
N ALA A 40 9.90 2.35 13.95
CA ALA A 40 11.12 1.98 13.28
C ALA A 40 12.18 1.45 14.26
N GLY A 41 12.79 0.32 13.92
CA GLY A 41 13.76 -0.41 14.74
C GLY A 41 13.15 -1.36 15.77
N ARG A 42 11.81 -1.44 15.88
CA ARG A 42 11.14 -2.30 16.85
C ARG A 42 10.47 -3.51 16.19
N PRO A 43 10.36 -4.65 16.89
CA PRO A 43 9.51 -5.75 16.45
C PRO A 43 8.06 -5.29 16.34
N ILE A 44 7.36 -5.75 15.30
CA ILE A 44 5.94 -5.41 15.11
C ILE A 44 5.05 -5.92 16.26
N ALA A 45 5.46 -7.01 16.93
CA ALA A 45 4.76 -7.60 18.06
C ALA A 45 4.63 -6.66 19.27
N GLU A 46 5.49 -5.62 19.39
CA GLU A 46 5.32 -4.59 20.43
C GLU A 46 4.04 -3.78 20.23
N SER A 47 3.63 -3.54 18.99
CA SER A 47 2.39 -2.81 18.66
C SER A 47 1.22 -3.75 18.40
N LEU A 48 1.50 -4.95 17.87
CA LEU A 48 0.49 -5.94 17.49
C LEU A 48 0.82 -7.29 18.14
N PRO A 49 0.47 -7.51 19.43
CA PRO A 49 0.82 -8.71 20.18
C PRO A 49 0.35 -10.03 19.53
N ALA A 50 -0.68 -9.98 18.69
CA ALA A 50 -1.17 -11.13 17.92
C ALA A 50 -0.12 -11.75 16.98
N PHE A 51 0.96 -11.03 16.64
CA PHE A 51 2.06 -11.53 15.82
C PHE A 51 3.28 -11.95 16.65
N ALA A 52 3.16 -12.06 17.98
CA ALA A 52 4.22 -12.59 18.81
C ALA A 52 4.58 -14.03 18.41
N GLY A 53 5.89 -14.33 18.31
CA GLY A 53 6.39 -15.63 17.87
C GLY A 53 6.38 -15.87 16.35
N VAL A 54 5.82 -14.94 15.56
CA VAL A 54 5.94 -14.98 14.09
C VAL A 54 7.27 -14.36 13.68
N ALA A 55 8.05 -15.10 12.88
CA ALA A 55 9.31 -14.59 12.34
C ALA A 55 9.05 -13.53 11.26
N LEU A 56 9.04 -12.26 11.67
CA LEU A 56 8.83 -11.10 10.82
C LEU A 56 10.07 -10.19 10.85
N PRO A 57 10.38 -9.48 9.75
CA PRO A 57 11.39 -8.44 9.80
C PRO A 57 10.98 -7.36 10.83
N PRO A 58 11.95 -6.65 11.45
CA PRO A 58 11.63 -5.48 12.25
C PRO A 58 10.97 -4.41 11.37
N VAL A 59 10.23 -3.49 11.99
CA VAL A 59 9.69 -2.34 11.27
C VAL A 59 10.84 -1.39 10.91
N SER A 60 11.01 -1.08 9.63
CA SER A 60 12.00 -0.14 9.13
C SER A 60 11.40 1.25 8.90
N ARG A 61 12.24 2.28 8.82
CA ARG A 61 11.82 3.56 8.26
C ARG A 61 11.56 3.38 6.77
N PHE A 62 10.53 4.04 6.26
CA PHE A 62 10.24 4.00 4.83
C PHE A 62 11.35 4.68 4.02
N ASP A 63 11.90 3.95 3.06
CA ASP A 63 12.79 4.42 2.02
C ASP A 63 12.44 3.70 0.70
N ALA A 64 12.12 4.45 -0.35
CA ALA A 64 11.62 3.87 -1.59
C ALA A 64 12.69 3.04 -2.34
N ALA A 65 13.97 3.43 -2.25
CA ALA A 65 15.06 2.69 -2.89
C ALA A 65 15.32 1.36 -2.17
N GLU A 66 15.27 1.36 -0.84
CA GLU A 66 15.34 0.14 -0.03
C GLU A 66 14.18 -0.79 -0.36
N VAL A 67 12.95 -0.27 -0.47
CA VAL A 67 11.77 -1.06 -0.87
C VAL A 67 11.97 -1.66 -2.26
N ALA A 68 12.39 -0.87 -3.24
CA ALA A 68 12.58 -1.33 -4.62
C ALA A 68 13.66 -2.41 -4.77
N SER A 69 14.66 -2.43 -3.89
CA SER A 69 15.69 -3.47 -3.89
C SER A 69 15.14 -4.86 -3.52
N GLN A 70 14.02 -4.92 -2.79
CA GLN A 70 13.51 -6.15 -2.18
C GLN A 70 12.03 -6.44 -2.43
N ALA A 71 11.28 -5.55 -3.09
CA ALA A 71 9.86 -5.70 -3.35
C ALA A 71 9.49 -5.29 -4.78
N ASP A 72 8.55 -6.03 -5.38
CA ASP A 72 7.96 -5.69 -6.68
C ASP A 72 6.66 -4.87 -6.51
N PHE A 73 6.00 -5.06 -5.35
CA PHE A 73 4.76 -4.40 -4.97
C PHE A 73 4.87 -3.81 -3.57
N ALA A 74 4.18 -2.69 -3.35
CA ALA A 74 4.05 -2.08 -2.04
C ALA A 74 2.58 -1.78 -1.73
N PHE A 75 2.13 -2.18 -0.54
CA PHE A 75 0.86 -1.75 0.01
C PHE A 75 1.07 -0.51 0.89
N LEU A 76 0.23 0.50 0.69
CA LEU A 76 0.19 1.71 1.51
C LEU A 76 -1.05 1.66 2.41
N ALA A 77 -0.84 1.27 3.67
CA ALA A 77 -1.84 1.29 4.73
C ALA A 77 -1.61 2.50 5.66
N VAL A 78 -1.49 3.69 5.05
CA VAL A 78 -1.18 4.95 5.74
C VAL A 78 -2.39 5.88 5.75
N PRO A 79 -2.43 6.89 6.63
CA PRO A 79 -3.48 7.90 6.61
C PRO A 79 -3.55 8.64 5.28
N HIS A 80 -4.74 9.15 4.96
CA HIS A 80 -4.97 10.04 3.81
C HIS A 80 -3.98 11.21 3.78
N GLY A 81 -3.48 11.54 2.58
CA GLY A 81 -2.44 12.53 2.32
C GLY A 81 -1.02 11.97 2.42
N ALA A 82 -0.78 10.95 3.26
CA ALA A 82 0.55 10.38 3.42
C ALA A 82 0.92 9.39 2.31
N ALA A 83 -0.06 8.85 1.57
CA ALA A 83 0.19 7.89 0.50
C ALA A 83 0.67 8.57 -0.78
N GLN A 84 0.34 9.84 -1.00
CA GLN A 84 0.72 10.60 -2.21
C GLN A 84 2.24 10.58 -2.45
N GLU A 85 3.02 11.04 -1.47
CA GLU A 85 4.49 11.09 -1.56
C GLU A 85 5.12 9.69 -1.61
N ALA A 86 4.61 8.76 -0.79
CA ALA A 86 5.10 7.39 -0.77
C ALA A 86 4.86 6.69 -2.11
N ALA A 87 3.68 6.85 -2.71
CA ALA A 87 3.35 6.29 -4.01
C ALA A 87 4.23 6.88 -5.11
N ALA A 88 4.39 8.21 -5.16
CA ALA A 88 5.23 8.87 -6.16
C ALA A 88 6.68 8.35 -6.13
N SER A 89 7.28 8.30 -4.94
CA SER A 89 8.66 7.80 -4.77
C SER A 89 8.81 6.30 -5.11
N LEU A 90 7.83 5.46 -4.75
CA LEU A 90 7.82 4.03 -5.11
C LEU A 90 7.67 3.80 -6.61
N LEU A 91 6.79 4.57 -7.27
CA LEU A 91 6.58 4.48 -8.70
C LEU A 91 7.84 4.87 -9.48
N ALA A 92 8.52 5.94 -9.05
CA ALA A 92 9.80 6.37 -9.61
C ALA A 92 10.88 5.29 -9.46
N ALA A 93 10.85 4.52 -8.37
CA ALA A 93 11.73 3.39 -8.13
C ALA A 93 11.29 2.08 -8.83
N GLY A 94 10.21 2.11 -9.62
CA GLY A 94 9.73 0.96 -10.40
C GLY A 94 8.81 -0.02 -9.65
N VAL A 95 8.43 0.30 -8.41
CA VAL A 95 7.53 -0.52 -7.59
C VAL A 95 6.07 -0.25 -7.98
N ARG A 96 5.24 -1.30 -8.03
CA ARG A 96 3.78 -1.15 -8.21
C ARG A 96 3.10 -0.91 -6.87
N VAL A 97 2.11 -0.03 -6.83
CA VAL A 97 1.51 0.43 -5.58
C VAL A 97 0.07 -0.05 -5.45
N ILE A 98 -0.30 -0.51 -4.27
CA ILE A 98 -1.69 -0.69 -3.85
C ILE A 98 -1.94 0.25 -2.68
N ASP A 99 -2.68 1.31 -2.92
CA ASP A 99 -2.99 2.33 -1.92
C ASP A 99 -4.33 2.03 -1.25
N LEU A 100 -4.33 1.81 0.06
CA LEU A 100 -5.56 1.53 0.83
C LEU A 100 -6.21 2.80 1.39
N SER A 101 -5.54 3.95 1.23
CA SER A 101 -6.09 5.25 1.57
C SER A 101 -7.08 5.73 0.50
N ALA A 102 -7.40 7.03 0.51
CA ALA A 102 -8.22 7.65 -0.50
C ALA A 102 -7.42 8.37 -1.61
N ASP A 103 -6.10 8.46 -1.46
CA ASP A 103 -5.25 9.37 -2.23
C ASP A 103 -5.28 9.05 -3.72
N HIS A 104 -5.34 7.78 -4.08
CA HIS A 104 -5.40 7.32 -5.46
C HIS A 104 -6.76 6.68 -5.79
N ARG A 105 -7.88 7.13 -5.23
CA ARG A 105 -9.21 6.59 -5.61
C ARG A 105 -9.80 7.22 -6.86
N PHE A 106 -9.31 8.39 -7.26
CA PHE A 106 -9.83 9.17 -8.38
C PHE A 106 -8.73 9.40 -9.39
N ASP A 107 -9.07 9.33 -10.68
CA ASP A 107 -8.16 9.61 -11.80
C ASP A 107 -8.25 11.08 -12.27
N ASP A 108 -9.30 11.80 -11.89
CA ASP A 108 -9.47 13.24 -12.13
C ASP A 108 -8.95 14.08 -10.93
N PRO A 109 -7.85 14.85 -11.10
CA PRO A 109 -7.32 15.73 -10.06
C PRO A 109 -8.30 16.80 -9.58
N ALA A 110 -9.15 17.33 -10.47
CA ALA A 110 -10.13 18.36 -10.12
C ALA A 110 -11.26 17.76 -9.27
N PHE A 111 -11.69 16.54 -9.59
CA PHE A 111 -12.63 15.80 -8.76
C PHE A 111 -12.04 15.49 -7.39
N TYR A 112 -10.80 14.97 -7.35
CA TYR A 112 -10.10 14.68 -6.10
C TYR A 112 -10.03 15.92 -5.20
N ALA A 113 -9.59 17.06 -5.75
CA ALA A 113 -9.47 18.31 -5.01
C ALA A 113 -10.80 18.83 -4.46
N ARG A 114 -11.92 18.54 -5.14
CA ARG A 114 -13.26 18.91 -4.66
C ARG A 114 -13.73 18.08 -3.48
N VAL A 115 -13.35 16.80 -3.42
CA VAL A 115 -13.75 15.87 -2.35
C VAL A 115 -12.82 15.95 -1.14
N TYR A 116 -11.53 16.19 -1.41
CA TYR A 116 -10.47 16.24 -0.40
C TYR A 116 -9.76 17.60 -0.44
N SER A 117 -8.49 17.59 -0.81
CA SER A 117 -7.61 18.73 -1.00
C SER A 117 -6.85 18.55 -2.31
N PRO A 118 -6.17 19.58 -2.84
CA PRO A 118 -5.31 19.40 -4.01
C PRO A 118 -4.32 18.25 -3.81
N HIS A 119 -4.25 17.33 -4.77
CA HIS A 119 -3.28 16.24 -4.75
C HIS A 119 -1.87 16.81 -4.97
N ALA A 120 -0.89 16.39 -4.17
CA ALA A 120 0.49 16.85 -4.24
C ALA A 120 1.21 16.35 -5.50
N HIS A 121 0.78 15.20 -6.03
CA HIS A 121 1.33 14.53 -7.22
C HIS A 121 0.22 14.23 -8.23
N PRO A 122 -0.47 15.24 -8.78
CA PRO A 122 -1.69 15.03 -9.58
C PRO A 122 -1.45 14.16 -10.83
N GLU A 123 -0.23 14.12 -11.35
CA GLU A 123 0.18 13.26 -12.45
C GLU A 123 0.14 11.75 -12.11
N SER A 124 0.28 11.38 -10.83
CA SER A 124 0.16 9.98 -10.41
C SER A 124 -1.26 9.44 -10.55
N LEU A 125 -2.27 10.32 -10.53
CA LEU A 125 -3.68 9.94 -10.65
C LEU A 125 -3.99 9.36 -12.03
N ALA A 126 -3.28 9.78 -13.08
CA ALA A 126 -3.43 9.19 -14.43
C ALA A 126 -2.95 7.73 -14.53
N LEU A 127 -2.13 7.27 -13.57
CA LEU A 127 -1.59 5.90 -13.51
C LEU A 127 -2.47 4.96 -12.67
N THR A 128 -3.54 5.50 -12.09
CA THR A 128 -4.38 4.84 -11.12
C THR A 128 -5.47 4.02 -11.79
N THR A 129 -5.72 2.84 -11.25
CA THR A 129 -6.96 2.09 -11.48
C THR A 129 -7.69 1.87 -10.17
N TYR A 130 -9.01 2.06 -10.17
CA TYR A 130 -9.84 1.81 -9.01
C TYR A 130 -9.88 0.32 -8.65
N GLY A 131 -9.62 0.01 -7.38
CA GLY A 131 -9.51 -1.35 -6.85
C GLY A 131 -10.86 -2.02 -6.59
N GLN A 132 -11.64 -2.27 -7.65
CA GLN A 132 -12.86 -3.07 -7.62
C GLN A 132 -12.77 -4.19 -8.67
N PRO A 133 -12.26 -5.38 -8.30
CA PRO A 133 -11.98 -6.46 -9.24
C PRO A 133 -13.17 -6.94 -10.07
N GLU A 134 -14.39 -6.80 -9.57
CA GLU A 134 -15.63 -7.18 -10.26
C GLU A 134 -15.89 -6.29 -11.49
N ARG A 135 -15.39 -5.06 -11.47
CA ARG A 135 -15.63 -4.05 -12.50
C ARG A 135 -14.40 -3.70 -13.32
N PHE A 136 -13.21 -3.80 -12.72
CA PHE A 136 -11.97 -3.28 -13.30
C PHE A 136 -10.85 -4.33 -13.41
N ARG A 137 -11.18 -5.64 -13.33
CA ARG A 137 -10.22 -6.76 -13.38
C ARG A 137 -9.11 -6.59 -14.42
N ASP A 138 -9.50 -6.30 -15.66
CA ASP A 138 -8.55 -6.23 -16.78
C ASP A 138 -7.63 -5.02 -16.65
N ARG A 139 -8.17 -3.87 -16.21
CA ARG A 139 -7.36 -2.67 -15.95
C ARG A 139 -6.41 -2.85 -14.78
N ILE A 140 -6.84 -3.54 -13.72
CA ILE A 140 -6.02 -3.82 -12.53
C ILE A 140 -4.77 -4.63 -12.89
N ARG A 141 -4.85 -5.54 -13.87
CA ARG A 141 -3.72 -6.40 -14.27
C ARG A 141 -2.48 -5.59 -14.67
N ASP A 142 -2.70 -4.50 -15.39
CA ASP A 142 -1.63 -3.69 -15.97
C ASP A 142 -1.39 -2.38 -15.20
N ALA A 143 -2.19 -2.12 -14.17
CA ALA A 143 -2.11 -0.92 -13.36
C ALA A 143 -0.75 -0.78 -12.65
N ARG A 144 -0.25 0.47 -12.62
CA ARG A 144 0.92 0.86 -11.83
C ARG A 144 0.54 1.24 -10.40
N ILE A 145 -0.64 1.85 -10.23
CA ILE A 145 -1.26 2.10 -8.94
C ILE A 145 -2.67 1.50 -8.95
N VAL A 146 -3.01 0.78 -7.89
CA VAL A 146 -4.39 0.41 -7.57
C VAL A 146 -4.83 1.20 -6.34
N GLY A 147 -5.80 2.08 -6.51
CA GLY A 147 -6.46 2.75 -5.40
C GLY A 147 -7.56 1.88 -4.85
N SER A 148 -7.35 1.26 -3.69
CA SER A 148 -8.32 0.37 -3.07
C SER A 148 -9.62 1.11 -2.76
N ALA A 149 -10.74 0.46 -3.07
CA ALA A 149 -12.05 1.00 -2.79
C ALA A 149 -12.27 1.23 -1.28
N GLY A 150 -13.05 2.26 -0.96
CA GLY A 150 -13.48 2.47 0.42
C GLY A 150 -14.49 1.40 0.84
N CYS A 151 -14.53 1.06 2.13
CA CYS A 151 -15.44 0.02 2.64
C CYS A 151 -16.92 0.27 2.28
N TYR A 152 -17.42 1.50 2.40
CA TYR A 152 -18.77 1.86 1.98
C TYR A 152 -18.97 1.76 0.45
N PRO A 153 -18.15 2.41 -0.41
CA PRO A 153 -18.20 2.20 -1.86
C PRO A 153 -18.16 0.74 -2.32
N THR A 154 -17.50 -0.14 -1.57
CA THR A 154 -17.46 -1.58 -1.88
C THR A 154 -18.79 -2.28 -1.59
N SER A 155 -19.53 -1.83 -0.56
CA SER A 155 -20.78 -2.49 -0.14
C SER A 155 -22.02 -2.06 -0.92
N VAL A 156 -21.96 -0.94 -1.65
CA VAL A 156 -23.10 -0.31 -2.33
C VAL A 156 -23.12 -0.54 -3.84
#